data_AF-A0A1V5X1N3-F1
#
_entry.id   AF-A0A1V5X1N3-F1
#
_cell.length_a   1.000
_cell.length_b   1.000
_cell.length_c   1.000
_cell.angle_alpha   90.00
_cell.angle_beta   90.00
_cell.angle_gamma   90.00
#
_symmetry.space_group_name_H-M   'P 1'
#
loop_
_entity.id
_entity.type
_entity.pdbx_description
1 polymer ?
#
loop_
_entity_poly.entity_id
_entity_poly.type
_entity_poly.pdbx_seq_one_letter_code
_entity_poly.pdbx_strand_id
1 'polypeptide(L)' 'MAAKIKKITTDKKEASAGSEKFFVEVQKKAYYLWEKEGKPQGKDWDIWLKAEKEVLGR' A
#
# COMPACT_ATOMS: atom_id res chain seq x y z
N MET A 1 6.11 24.46 -0.42
CA MET A 1 4.88 23.66 -0.19
C MET A 1 5.26 22.20 -0.24
N ALA A 2 4.96 21.47 0.83
CA ALA A 2 5.65 20.26 1.24
C ALA A 2 4.96 18.98 0.72
N ALA A 3 5.74 18.12 0.08
CA ALA A 3 5.63 16.66 0.21
C ALA A 3 6.92 16.02 -0.36
N LYS A 4 8.00 16.07 0.43
CA LYS A 4 9.17 15.20 0.20
C LYS A 4 8.73 13.79 0.57
N ILE A 5 8.23 13.05 -0.42
CA ILE A 5 8.14 11.59 -0.36
C ILE A 5 9.55 11.07 -0.12
N LYS A 6 9.84 10.77 1.15
CA LYS A 6 11.06 10.08 1.55
C LYS A 6 11.02 8.73 0.84
N LYS A 7 12.02 8.48 0.00
CA LYS A 7 12.32 7.17 -0.58
C LYS A 7 12.36 6.17 0.56
N ILE A 8 11.31 5.39 0.70
CA ILE A 8 11.23 4.23 1.57
C ILE A 8 12.08 3.14 0.92
N THR A 9 13.38 3.21 1.16
CA THR A 9 14.29 2.08 1.05
C THR A 9 14.00 1.17 2.24
N THR A 10 13.07 0.24 2.08
CA THR A 10 13.01 -0.98 2.89
C THR A 10 13.52 -2.09 2.02
N ASP A 11 14.84 -2.16 1.92
CA ASP A 11 15.53 -3.43 1.73
C ASP A 11 15.40 -4.22 3.05
N LYS A 12 15.26 -5.54 2.92
CA LYS A 12 15.42 -6.56 3.97
C LYS A 12 14.19 -6.87 4.84
N LYS A 13 13.51 -7.98 4.51
CA LYS A 13 13.63 -9.25 5.24
C LYS A 13 12.62 -10.26 4.69
N GLU A 14 13.11 -11.28 3.98
CA GLU A 14 12.43 -12.55 3.77
C GLU A 14 11.91 -13.07 5.12
N ALA A 15 10.59 -13.18 5.28
CA ALA A 15 9.97 -13.91 6.38
C ALA A 15 8.51 -14.27 6.07
N SER A 16 8.33 -15.50 5.61
CA SER A 16 7.05 -16.21 5.40
C SER A 16 6.32 -15.94 4.07
N ALA A 17 6.69 -16.75 3.07
CA ALA A 17 6.27 -16.71 1.66
C ALA A 17 4.75 -16.79 1.38
N GLY A 18 3.91 -17.04 2.38
CA GLY A 18 2.44 -17.02 2.27
C GLY A 18 1.82 -15.66 2.59
N SER A 19 2.36 -14.95 3.60
CA SER A 19 1.84 -13.67 4.08
C SER A 19 2.49 -12.46 3.39
N GLU A 20 3.74 -12.58 2.94
CA GLU A 20 4.45 -11.48 2.26
C GLU A 20 3.83 -11.13 0.90
N LYS A 21 3.36 -12.13 0.13
CA LYS A 21 2.70 -11.89 -1.16
C LYS A 21 1.43 -11.07 -1.02
N PHE A 22 0.60 -11.42 -0.04
CA PHE A 22 -0.63 -10.67 0.26
C PHE A 22 -0.32 -9.21 0.57
N PHE A 23 0.65 -8.96 1.46
CA PHE A 23 1.02 -7.59 1.81
C PHE A 23 1.57 -6.79 0.62
N VAL A 24 2.37 -7.42 -0.26
CA VAL A 24 2.85 -6.78 -1.50
C VAL A 24 1.71 -6.46 -2.46
N GLU A 25 0.72 -7.34 -2.59
CA GLU A 25 -0.47 -7.08 -3.43
C GLU A 25 -1.33 -5.95 -2.87
N VAL A 26 -1.60 -5.96 -1.55
CA VAL A 26 -2.35 -4.89 -0.87
C VAL A 26 -1.61 -3.57 -0.99
N GLN A 27 -0.30 -3.54 -0.77
CA GLN A 27 0.50 -2.32 -0.89
C GLN A 27 0.46 -1.75 -2.30
N LYS A 28 0.64 -2.57 -3.33
CA LYS A 28 0.54 -2.13 -4.74
C LYS A 28 -0.83 -1.55 -5.05
N LYS A 29 -1.89 -2.22 -4.58
CA LYS A 29 -3.27 -1.79 -4.83
C LYS A 29 -3.61 -0.49 -4.10
N ALA A 30 -3.19 -0.38 -2.84
CA ALA A 30 -3.33 0.83 -2.05
C ALA A 30 -2.58 2.00 -2.67
N TYR A 31 -1.34 1.80 -3.10
CA TYR A 31 -0.55 2.84 -3.76
C TYR A 31 -1.21 3.30 -5.06
N TYR A 32 -1.73 2.38 -5.87
CA TYR A 32 -2.46 2.71 -7.10
C TYR A 32 -3.74 3.51 -6.82
N LEU A 33 -4.52 3.10 -5.81
CA LEU A 33 -5.72 3.84 -5.38
C LEU A 33 -5.38 5.24 -4.86
N TRP A 34 -4.29 5.36 -4.10
CA TRP A 34 -3.81 6.63 -3.56
C TRP A 34 -3.34 7.59 -4.65
N GLU A 35 -2.60 7.10 -5.66
CA GLU A 35 -2.25 7.93 -6.81
C GLU A 35 -3.47 8.31 -7.65
N LYS A 36 -4.41 7.38 -7.87
CA LYS A 36 -5.64 7.63 -8.64
C LYS A 36 -6.56 8.67 -7.98
N GLU A 37 -6.65 8.68 -6.67
CA GLU A 37 -7.43 9.68 -5.91
C GLU A 37 -6.69 11.03 -5.77
N GLY A 38 -5.49 11.17 -6.32
CA GLY A 38 -4.75 12.43 -6.27
C GLY A 38 -4.05 12.67 -4.94
N LYS A 39 -3.65 11.60 -4.24
CA LYS A 39 -2.87 11.64 -3.00
C LYS A 39 -3.62 12.33 -1.85
N PRO A 40 -4.85 11.89 -1.54
CA PRO A 40 -5.64 12.48 -0.47
C PRO A 40 -4.93 12.26 0.88
N GLN A 41 -4.44 13.34 1.49
CA GLN A 41 -3.87 13.27 2.84
C GLN A 41 -4.95 12.88 3.85
N GLY A 42 -4.65 11.86 4.67
CA GLY A 42 -5.55 11.41 5.74
C GLY A 42 -6.53 10.30 5.34
N LYS A 43 -6.57 9.93 4.05
CA LYS A 43 -7.33 8.75 3.57
C LYS A 43 -6.43 7.52 3.38
N ASP A 44 -5.19 7.57 3.83
CA ASP A 44 -4.21 6.50 3.64
C ASP A 44 -4.71 5.18 4.25
N TRP A 45 -5.37 5.25 5.41
CA TRP A 45 -5.99 4.11 6.10
C TRP A 45 -7.21 3.55 5.36
N ASP A 46 -8.12 4.41 4.89
CA ASP A 46 -9.28 3.99 4.09
C ASP A 46 -8.85 3.31 2.79
N ILE A 47 -7.81 3.84 2.14
CA ILE A 47 -7.26 3.31 0.91
C ILE A 47 -6.58 1.96 1.15
N TRP A 48 -5.87 1.80 2.26
CA TRP A 48 -5.31 0.50 2.68
C TRP A 48 -6.40 -0.54 2.94
N LEU A 49 -7.44 -0.19 3.70
CA LEU A 49 -8.56 -1.10 3.98
C LEU A 49 -9.31 -1.50 2.70
N LYS A 50 -9.46 -0.57 1.76
CA LYS A 50 -10.09 -0.82 0.47
C LYS A 50 -9.25 -1.76 -0.40
N ALA A 51 -7.94 -1.54 -0.44
CA ALA A 51 -7.00 -2.40 -1.12
C ALA A 51 -6.96 -3.82 -0.51
N GLU A 52 -6.97 -3.92 0.81
CA GLU A 52 -7.00 -5.20 1.52
C GLU A 52 -8.26 -6.00 1.18
N LYS A 53 -9.43 -5.36 1.20
CA LYS A 53 -10.69 -5.98 0.77
C LYS A 53 -10.67 -6.42 -0.69
N GLU A 54 -10.06 -5.64 -1.59
CA GLU A 54 -9.92 -6.02 -3.00
C GLU A 54 -9.03 -7.25 -3.21
N VAL A 55 -7.97 -7.40 -2.41
CA VAL A 55 -7.04 -8.53 -2.52
C VAL A 55 -7.57 -9.77 -1.79
N LEU A 56 -8.20 -9.60 -0.62
CA LEU A 56 -8.75 -10.69 0.20
C LEU A 56 -10.10 -11.20 -0.32
N GLY A 57 -10.89 -10.37 -1.00
CA GLY A 57 -12.19 -10.71 -1.55
C GLY A 57 -12.15 -11.50 -2.87
N ARG A 58 -11.04 -12.17 -3.16
CA ARG A 58 -10.84 -13.02 -4.35
C ARG A 58 -11.02 -14.49 -3.99
#